data_AF-A0A9Q0SAP3-F1
#
_entry.id   AF-A0A9Q0SAP3-F1
#
_cell.length_a   1.000
_cell.length_b   1.000
_cell.length_c   1.000
_cell.angle_alpha   90.00
_cell.angle_beta   90.00
_cell.angle_gamma   90.00
#
_symmetry.space_group_name_H-M   'P 1'
#
loop_
_entity.id
_entity.type
_entity.pdbx_description
1 polymer ?
#
loop_
_entity_poly.entity_id
_entity_poly.type
_entity_poly.pdbx_seq_one_letter_code
_entity_poly.pdbx_strand_id
1 'polypeptide(L)'
;MSKNLVRENVPLSRFGVLVAQLESIGASASQQSPDPLLVMRLIWDKWQLVAAAPEKTKPAFPPLPLAARTGSTALEEYKGPVLKEEEEDLEVKLRRILENVPVRVSNTSGSSVGSGSGDFHQYRQMRRREQDRLARMDVDYQRRKELAEFTMRREERMKAAEERTVKK
;
A
#
# COMPACT_ATOMS: atom_id res chain seq x y z
N MET A 1 63.02 -27.60 32.70
CA MET A 1 63.76 -26.39 32.27
C MET A 1 62.75 -25.31 31.91
N SER A 2 62.19 -24.64 32.92
CA SER A 2 61.13 -23.63 32.73
C SER A 2 61.78 -22.26 32.57
N LYS A 3 61.56 -21.62 31.42
CA LYS A 3 62.03 -20.25 31.18
C LYS A 3 61.09 -19.29 31.92
N ASN A 4 61.56 -18.74 33.04
CA ASN A 4 60.89 -17.65 33.73
C ASN A 4 60.96 -16.40 32.83
N LEU A 5 59.88 -16.08 32.12
CA LEU A 5 59.72 -14.75 31.50
C LEU A 5 59.42 -13.76 32.62
N VAL A 6 60.45 -13.07 33.07
CA VAL A 6 60.35 -11.84 33.85
C VAL A 6 59.54 -10.85 33.01
N ARG A 7 58.31 -10.55 33.41
CA ARG A 7 57.56 -9.41 32.84
C ARG A 7 58.24 -8.14 33.33
N GLU A 8 59.05 -7.53 32.47
CA GLU A 8 59.63 -6.22 32.74
C GLU A 8 58.51 -5.19 32.91
N ASN A 9 58.45 -4.56 34.09
CA ASN A 9 57.56 -3.43 34.35
C ASN A 9 58.18 -2.17 33.74
N VAL A 10 57.99 -1.99 32.43
CA VAL A 10 58.32 -0.74 31.74
C VAL A 10 57.26 0.29 32.13
N PRO A 11 57.62 1.48 32.65
CA PRO A 11 56.64 2.49 33.01
C PRO A 11 55.89 2.91 31.75
N LEU A 12 54.61 2.57 31.66
CA LEU A 12 53.78 2.98 30.53
C LEU A 12 53.76 4.52 30.48
N SER A 13 54.08 5.07 29.32
CA SER A 13 53.84 6.49 29.03
C SER A 13 52.37 6.84 29.32
N ARG A 14 52.06 8.11 29.66
CA ARG A 14 50.68 8.57 29.93
C ARG A 14 49.71 8.16 28.82
N PHE A 15 50.17 8.10 27.58
CA PHE A 15 49.41 7.60 26.44
C PHE A 15 49.16 6.08 26.51
N GLY A 16 50.17 5.29 26.89
CA GLY A 16 50.04 3.84 27.09
C GLY A 16 49.04 3.48 28.21
N VAL A 17 49.01 4.25 29.30
CA VAL A 17 47.99 4.10 30.35
C VAL A 17 46.59 4.36 29.81
N LEU A 18 46.44 5.40 28.98
CA LEU A 18 45.16 5.76 28.36
C LEU A 18 44.68 4.70 27.37
N VAL A 19 45.58 4.13 26.57
CA VAL A 19 45.26 3.02 25.66
C VAL A 19 44.86 1.77 26.43
N ALA A 20 45.59 1.41 27.49
CA ALA A 20 45.24 0.28 28.35
C ALA A 20 43.88 0.49 29.06
N GLN A 21 43.58 1.72 29.49
CA GLN A 21 42.29 2.07 30.07
C GLN A 21 41.16 1.94 29.03
N LEU A 22 41.38 2.39 27.80
CA LEU A 22 40.40 2.29 26.71
C LEU A 22 40.16 0.85 26.28
N GLU A 23 41.20 0.01 26.20
CA GLU A 23 41.05 -1.43 25.96
C GLU A 23 40.30 -2.12 27.10
N SER A 24 40.54 -1.76 28.36
CA SER A 24 39.81 -2.30 29.51
C SER A 24 38.32 -1.90 29.49
N ILE A 25 38.01 -0.64 29.12
CA ILE A 25 36.62 -0.18 28.98
C ILE A 25 35.95 -0.89 27.80
N GLY A 26 36.64 -1.04 26.66
CA GLY A 26 36.15 -1.77 25.49
C GLY A 26 35.90 -3.26 25.76
N ALA A 27 36.77 -3.92 26.53
CA ALA A 27 36.59 -5.29 26.97
C ALA A 27 35.41 -5.45 27.95
N SER A 28 35.16 -4.45 28.78
CA SER A 28 34.03 -4.45 29.73
C SER A 28 32.69 -4.01 29.10
N ALA A 29 32.73 -3.37 27.92
CA ALA A 29 31.55 -3.03 27.12
C ALA A 29 31.03 -4.20 26.27
N SER A 30 31.66 -5.37 26.38
CA SER A 30 31.16 -6.63 25.84
C SER A 30 29.92 -7.10 26.62
N GLN A 31 28.75 -6.70 26.13
CA GLN A 31 27.59 -7.57 25.97
C GLN A 31 27.06 -8.27 27.24
N GLN A 32 26.70 -7.49 28.27
CA GLN A 32 25.61 -7.93 29.14
C GLN A 32 24.29 -7.53 28.48
N SER A 33 23.59 -8.52 27.93
CA SER A 33 22.20 -8.36 27.52
C SER A 33 21.40 -7.80 28.72
N PRO A 34 20.59 -6.74 28.54
CA PRO A 34 19.83 -6.19 29.65
C PRO A 34 18.97 -7.28 30.28
N ASP A 35 18.92 -7.31 31.62
CA ASP A 35 18.15 -8.31 32.37
C ASP A 35 16.72 -8.38 31.79
N PRO A 36 16.27 -9.55 31.30
CA PRO A 36 14.97 -9.69 30.64
C PRO A 36 13.82 -9.21 31.54
N LEU A 37 13.94 -9.32 32.86
CA LEU A 37 12.93 -8.82 33.79
C LEU A 37 12.88 -7.30 33.82
N LEU A 38 14.02 -6.64 33.68
CA LEU A 38 14.13 -5.18 33.67
C LEU A 38 13.60 -4.60 32.35
N VAL A 39 13.83 -5.31 31.23
CA VAL A 39 13.25 -4.96 29.92
C VAL A 39 11.73 -5.09 29.95
N MET A 40 11.18 -6.20 30.47
CA MET A 40 9.73 -6.38 30.58
C MET A 40 9.09 -5.36 31.52
N ARG A 41 9.75 -5.01 32.64
CA ARG A 41 9.28 -3.98 33.56
C ARG A 41 9.26 -2.59 32.93
N LEU A 42 10.31 -2.21 32.20
CA LEU A 42 10.35 -0.95 31.46
C LEU A 42 9.28 -0.86 30.37
N ILE A 43 9.03 -1.97 29.66
CA ILE A 43 7.97 -2.05 28.65
C ILE A 43 6.60 -1.90 29.32
N TRP A 44 6.37 -2.56 30.46
CA TRP A 44 5.14 -2.47 31.22
C TRP A 44 4.88 -1.06 31.76
N ASP A 45 5.89 -0.43 32.37
CA ASP A 45 5.81 0.93 32.91
C ASP A 45 5.53 1.94 31.77
N LYS A 46 6.16 1.76 30.60
CA LYS A 46 5.90 2.59 29.42
C LYS A 46 4.49 2.38 28.86
N TRP A 47 3.96 1.17 28.93
CA TRP A 47 2.59 0.87 28.51
C TRP A 47 1.56 1.49 29.45
N GLN A 48 1.81 1.44 30.76
CA GLN A 48 0.96 2.11 31.76
C GLN A 48 0.94 3.63 31.57
N LEU A 49 2.06 4.25 31.22
CA LEU A 49 2.10 5.69 30.88
C LEU A 49 1.22 6.03 29.66
N VAL A 50 1.20 5.16 28.65
CA VAL A 50 0.35 5.32 27.45
C VAL A 50 -1.12 5.07 27.78
N ALA A 51 -1.42 4.06 28.61
CA ALA A 51 -2.79 3.72 29.01
C ALA A 51 -3.41 4.75 29.97
N ALA A 52 -2.59 5.45 30.75
CA ALA A 52 -3.02 6.53 31.65
C ALA A 52 -3.16 7.89 30.95
N ALA A 53 -2.84 7.99 29.65
CA ALA A 53 -3.10 9.21 28.90
C ALA A 53 -4.62 9.35 28.64
N PRO A 54 -5.25 10.45 29.04
CA PRO A 54 -6.66 10.68 28.74
C PRO A 54 -6.86 10.69 27.21
N GLU A 55 -7.90 10.00 26.75
CA GLU A 55 -8.25 9.91 25.33
C GLU A 55 -8.27 11.30 24.70
N LYS A 56 -7.41 11.52 23.70
CA LYS A 56 -7.44 12.74 22.90
C LYS A 56 -8.78 12.79 22.18
N THR A 57 -9.68 13.61 22.71
CA THR A 57 -10.91 14.01 22.05
C THR A 57 -10.57 14.51 20.65
N LYS A 58 -11.28 13.98 19.65
CA LYS A 58 -11.17 14.40 18.24
C LYS A 58 -11.26 15.92 18.19
N PRO A 59 -10.37 16.67 17.50
CA PRO A 59 -10.52 18.11 17.40
C PRO A 59 -11.83 18.40 16.66
N ALA A 60 -12.81 18.93 17.40
CA ALA A 60 -14.03 19.46 16.82
C ALA A 60 -13.65 20.64 15.92
N PHE A 61 -14.10 20.61 14.67
CA PHE A 61 -14.03 21.76 13.78
C PHE A 61 -14.68 22.98 14.46
N PRO A 62 -14.10 24.19 14.33
CA PRO A 62 -14.66 25.37 14.97
C PRO A 62 -16.05 25.69 14.39
N PRO A 63 -17.01 26.16 15.20
CA PRO A 63 -18.31 26.55 14.70
C PRO A 63 -18.17 27.76 13.75
N LEU A 64 -18.83 27.68 12.60
CA LEU A 64 -18.95 28.80 11.68
C LEU A 64 -19.59 30.00 12.40
N PRO A 65 -19.04 31.22 12.28
CA PRO A 65 -19.71 32.40 12.81
C PRO A 65 -21.00 32.69 12.04
N LEU A 66 -22.11 32.82 12.78
CA LEU A 66 -23.39 33.31 12.28
C LEU A 66 -23.24 34.75 11.77
N ALA A 67 -23.58 34.93 10.48
CA ALA A 67 -24.20 36.09 9.85
C ALA A 67 -23.79 37.51 10.32
N ALA A 68 -22.91 38.15 9.54
CA ALA A 68 -22.99 39.59 9.32
C ALA A 68 -23.66 39.84 7.95
N ARG A 69 -24.89 40.32 8.02
CA ARG A 69 -25.74 40.77 6.91
C ARG A 69 -25.23 42.10 6.38
N THR A 70 -24.64 42.11 5.19
CA THR A 70 -24.52 43.30 4.33
C THR A 70 -24.51 42.87 2.87
N GLY A 71 -25.50 43.34 2.12
CA GLY A 71 -25.88 42.80 0.81
C GLY A 71 -25.01 43.23 -0.37
N SER A 72 -25.11 42.43 -1.43
CA SER A 72 -25.21 42.91 -2.82
C SER A 72 -25.72 41.76 -3.70
N THR A 73 -26.62 42.12 -4.61
CA THR A 73 -27.30 41.26 -5.56
C THR A 73 -26.33 40.75 -6.64
N ALA A 74 -26.00 39.47 -6.64
CA ALA A 74 -25.38 38.78 -7.77
C ALA A 74 -25.78 37.30 -7.72
N LEU A 75 -26.89 36.95 -8.38
CA LEU A 75 -27.23 35.57 -8.69
C LEU A 75 -26.33 35.11 -9.85
N GLU A 76 -25.13 34.64 -9.53
CA GLU A 76 -24.42 33.74 -10.44
C GLU A 76 -25.06 32.36 -10.26
N GLU A 77 -25.80 31.95 -11.29
CA GLU A 77 -26.28 30.59 -11.43
C GLU A 77 -25.06 29.65 -11.47
N TYR A 78 -24.81 28.96 -10.35
CA TYR A 78 -23.75 27.97 -10.25
C TYR A 78 -24.09 26.78 -11.15
N LYS A 79 -23.65 26.85 -12.41
CA LYS A 79 -23.58 25.69 -13.28
C LYS A 79 -22.46 24.80 -12.75
N GLY A 80 -22.83 23.81 -11.95
CA GLY A 80 -21.89 22.85 -11.37
C GLY A 80 -20.97 22.21 -12.42
N PRO A 81 -19.72 21.89 -12.05
CA PRO A 81 -18.72 21.43 -13.01
C PRO A 81 -19.21 20.16 -13.71
N VAL A 82 -19.27 20.21 -15.04
CA VAL A 82 -19.51 19.05 -15.91
C VAL A 82 -18.22 18.23 -15.93
N LEU A 83 -18.04 17.39 -14.92
CA LEU A 83 -17.00 16.36 -14.88
C LEU A 83 -17.54 15.14 -15.62
N LYS A 84 -17.21 15.02 -16.90
CA LYS A 84 -17.48 13.78 -17.67
C LYS A 84 -16.28 13.37 -18.53
N GLU A 85 -15.52 14.33 -19.04
CA GLU A 85 -14.36 14.03 -19.90
C GLU A 85 -13.10 13.67 -19.08
N GLU A 86 -12.87 14.35 -17.94
CA GLU A 86 -11.69 14.08 -17.09
C GLU A 86 -11.81 12.77 -16.29
N GLU A 87 -13.03 12.34 -15.93
CA GLU A 87 -13.27 11.04 -15.26
C GLU A 87 -12.98 9.87 -16.20
N GLU A 88 -13.35 9.98 -17.49
CA GLU A 88 -13.06 8.96 -18.49
C GLU A 88 -11.55 8.79 -18.70
N ASP A 89 -10.79 9.88 -18.71
CA ASP A 89 -9.32 9.87 -18.79
C ASP A 89 -8.66 9.20 -17.58
N LEU A 90 -9.20 9.42 -16.38
CA LEU A 90 -8.72 8.78 -15.16
C LEU A 90 -9.00 7.27 -15.18
N GLU A 91 -10.20 6.86 -15.60
CA GLU A 91 -10.57 5.45 -15.69
C GLU A 91 -9.71 4.72 -16.72
N VAL A 92 -9.42 5.35 -17.86
CA VAL A 92 -8.53 4.81 -18.90
C VAL A 92 -7.10 4.72 -18.40
N LYS A 93 -6.61 5.75 -17.69
CA LYS A 93 -5.26 5.74 -17.10
C LYS A 93 -5.13 4.69 -16.01
N LEU A 94 -6.15 4.51 -15.17
CA LEU A 94 -6.17 3.48 -14.12
C LEU A 94 -6.20 2.07 -14.72
N ARG A 95 -6.99 1.81 -15.76
CA ARG A 95 -6.93 0.54 -16.50
C ARG A 95 -5.55 0.30 -17.10
N ARG A 96 -4.99 1.32 -17.77
CA ARG A 96 -3.64 1.24 -18.36
C ARG A 96 -2.57 0.94 -17.32
N ILE A 97 -2.65 1.55 -16.14
CA ILE A 97 -1.72 1.31 -15.04
C ILE A 97 -1.89 -0.10 -14.50
N LEU A 98 -3.11 -0.55 -14.24
CA LEU A 98 -3.38 -1.91 -13.75
C LEU A 98 -2.93 -3.00 -14.72
N GLU A 99 -3.05 -2.77 -16.03
CA GLU A 99 -2.69 -3.75 -17.05
C GLU A 99 -1.21 -3.75 -17.41
N ASN A 100 -0.56 -2.57 -17.45
CA ASN A 100 0.79 -2.44 -18.02
C ASN A 100 1.89 -2.17 -17.01
N VAL A 101 1.56 -1.79 -15.77
CA VAL A 101 2.58 -1.57 -14.74
C VAL A 101 2.81 -2.89 -14.00
N PRO A 102 4.05 -3.43 -14.00
CA PRO A 102 4.36 -4.64 -13.25
C PRO A 102 4.14 -4.43 -11.75
N VAL A 103 3.13 -5.09 -11.19
CA VAL A 103 2.86 -5.06 -9.75
C VAL A 103 3.82 -6.01 -9.05
N ARG A 104 4.76 -5.47 -8.25
CA ARG A 104 5.62 -6.28 -7.39
C ARG A 104 4.85 -6.67 -6.13
N VAL A 105 4.64 -7.97 -5.94
CA VAL A 105 4.05 -8.51 -4.71
C VAL A 105 5.15 -8.71 -3.68
N SER A 106 5.05 -8.05 -2.53
CA SER A 106 6.04 -8.15 -1.44
C SER A 106 5.71 -9.24 -0.41
N ASN A 107 4.52 -9.84 -0.48
CA ASN A 107 3.96 -10.69 0.59
C ASN A 107 4.01 -12.18 0.23
N THR A 108 4.96 -12.58 -0.61
CA THR A 108 5.05 -13.93 -1.14
C THR A 108 5.83 -14.83 -0.18
N SER A 109 5.13 -15.77 0.45
CA SER A 109 5.71 -16.86 1.23
C SER A 109 6.59 -17.76 0.34
N GLY A 110 7.62 -18.39 0.91
CA GLY A 110 8.48 -19.30 0.14
C GLY A 110 7.73 -20.49 -0.44
N SER A 111 8.18 -21.02 -1.57
CA SER A 111 7.47 -22.07 -2.34
C SER A 111 7.27 -23.40 -1.59
N SER A 112 8.07 -23.67 -0.56
CA SER A 112 7.97 -24.84 0.30
C SER A 112 7.32 -24.56 1.66
N VAL A 113 6.90 -23.31 1.92
CA VAL A 113 6.24 -22.92 3.17
C VAL A 113 4.81 -23.46 3.15
N GLY A 114 4.39 -24.06 4.27
CA GLY A 114 3.03 -24.58 4.43
C GLY A 114 1.97 -23.49 4.46
N SER A 115 0.70 -23.89 4.50
CA SER A 115 -0.42 -22.94 4.53
C SER A 115 -0.45 -22.17 5.86
N GLY A 116 -0.35 -20.85 5.80
CA GLY A 116 -0.58 -19.93 6.90
C GLY A 116 -2.06 -19.69 7.17
N SER A 117 -2.39 -19.11 8.33
CA SER A 117 -3.77 -18.78 8.73
C SER A 117 -4.45 -17.75 7.82
N GLY A 118 -3.66 -16.94 7.10
CA GLY A 118 -4.15 -15.92 6.16
C GLY A 118 -4.39 -16.41 4.73
N ASP A 119 -3.88 -17.59 4.36
CA ASP A 119 -3.86 -18.05 2.97
C ASP A 119 -5.25 -18.37 2.44
N PHE A 120 -6.13 -18.85 3.32
CA PHE A 120 -7.52 -19.09 2.97
C PHE A 120 -8.23 -17.82 2.49
N HIS A 121 -8.02 -16.70 3.21
CA HIS A 121 -8.65 -15.42 2.85
C HIS A 121 -8.03 -14.83 1.58
N GLN A 122 -6.72 -14.98 1.38
CA GLN A 122 -6.06 -14.58 0.14
C GLN A 122 -6.60 -15.36 -1.06
N TYR A 123 -6.68 -16.69 -0.97
CA TYR A 123 -7.27 -17.53 -2.02
C TYR A 123 -8.72 -17.15 -2.31
N ARG A 124 -9.55 -16.93 -1.29
CA ARG A 124 -10.96 -16.53 -1.46
C ARG A 124 -11.11 -15.18 -2.17
N GLN A 125 -10.21 -14.22 -1.92
CA GLN A 125 -10.22 -12.94 -2.63
C GLN A 125 -9.73 -13.09 -4.08
N MET A 126 -8.63 -13.81 -4.28
CA MET A 126 -8.10 -14.07 -5.62
C MET A 126 -9.10 -14.81 -6.52
N ARG A 127 -9.74 -15.86 -6.00
CA ARG A 127 -10.75 -16.63 -6.74
C ARG A 127 -11.92 -15.75 -7.17
N ARG A 128 -12.38 -14.83 -6.31
CA ARG A 128 -13.46 -13.91 -6.66
C ARG A 128 -13.03 -12.93 -7.75
N ARG A 129 -11.85 -12.31 -7.61
CA ARG A 129 -11.29 -11.42 -8.65
C ARG A 129 -11.17 -12.13 -10.00
N GLU A 130 -10.73 -13.39 -9.99
CA GLU A 130 -10.58 -14.18 -11.21
C GLU A 130 -11.92 -14.57 -11.83
N GLN A 131 -12.91 -14.94 -11.02
CA GLN A 131 -14.27 -15.19 -11.51
C GLN A 131 -14.89 -13.94 -12.14
N ASP A 132 -14.74 -12.78 -11.49
CA ASP A 132 -15.21 -11.51 -12.02
C ASP A 132 -14.51 -11.15 -13.34
N ARG A 133 -13.21 -11.45 -13.46
CA ARG A 133 -12.43 -11.25 -14.69
C ARG A 133 -12.97 -12.11 -15.85
N LEU A 134 -13.20 -13.40 -15.60
CA LEU A 134 -13.75 -14.33 -16.60
C LEU A 134 -15.17 -13.91 -17.01
N ALA A 135 -16.04 -13.60 -16.05
CA ALA A 135 -17.40 -13.17 -16.33
C ALA A 135 -17.46 -11.89 -17.19
N ARG A 136 -16.58 -10.90 -16.94
CA ARG A 136 -16.48 -9.69 -17.78
C ARG A 136 -16.05 -10.03 -19.21
N MET A 137 -15.06 -10.90 -19.36
CA MET A 137 -14.58 -11.33 -20.67
C MET A 137 -15.68 -12.05 -21.47
N ASP A 138 -16.44 -12.93 -20.82
CA ASP A 138 -17.53 -13.67 -21.46
C ASP A 138 -18.65 -12.73 -21.92
N VAL A 139 -19.03 -11.76 -21.08
CA VAL A 139 -20.04 -10.74 -21.43
C VAL A 139 -19.58 -9.91 -22.63
N ASP A 140 -18.32 -9.46 -22.64
CA ASP A 140 -17.78 -8.67 -23.75
C ASP A 140 -17.63 -9.48 -25.04
N TYR A 141 -17.37 -10.78 -24.94
CA TYR A 141 -17.36 -11.69 -26.08
C TYR A 141 -18.78 -11.87 -26.65
N GLN A 142 -19.77 -12.16 -25.79
CA GLN A 142 -21.16 -12.30 -26.20
C GLN A 142 -21.70 -11.03 -26.85
N ARG A 143 -21.45 -9.85 -26.25
CA ARG A 143 -21.83 -8.56 -26.82
C ARG A 143 -21.24 -8.35 -28.22
N ARG A 144 -19.94 -8.63 -28.41
CA ARG A 144 -19.28 -8.49 -29.72
C ARG A 144 -19.87 -9.46 -30.76
N LYS A 145 -20.15 -10.69 -30.35
CA LYS A 145 -20.77 -11.71 -31.21
C LYS A 145 -22.17 -11.28 -31.65
N GLU A 146 -23.01 -10.85 -30.72
CA GLU A 146 -24.38 -10.41 -30.99
C GLU A 146 -24.41 -9.18 -31.91
N LEU A 147 -23.51 -8.22 -31.70
CA LEU A 147 -23.39 -7.04 -32.56
C LEU A 147 -22.96 -7.44 -33.98
N ALA A 148 -21.95 -8.30 -34.13
CA ALA A 148 -21.49 -8.77 -35.44
C ALA A 148 -22.58 -9.54 -36.18
N GLU A 149 -23.34 -10.41 -35.49
CA GLU A 149 -24.47 -11.10 -36.09
C GLU A 149 -25.58 -10.14 -36.49
N PHE A 150 -25.86 -9.13 -35.67
CA PHE A 150 -26.87 -8.12 -35.98
C PHE A 150 -26.49 -7.28 -37.20
N THR A 151 -25.24 -6.82 -37.30
CA THR A 151 -24.76 -6.02 -38.44
C THR A 151 -24.80 -6.83 -39.73
N MET A 152 -24.31 -8.07 -39.72
CA MET A 152 -24.39 -8.99 -40.88
C MET A 152 -25.84 -9.16 -41.36
N ARG A 153 -26.78 -9.47 -40.46
CA ARG A 153 -28.20 -9.60 -40.81
C ARG A 153 -28.83 -8.29 -41.31
N ARG A 154 -28.30 -7.13 -40.89
CA ARG A 154 -28.77 -5.81 -41.33
C ARG A 154 -28.27 -5.50 -42.74
N GLU A 155 -26.98 -5.77 -42.99
CA GLU A 155 -26.32 -5.59 -44.28
C GLU A 155 -26.92 -6.51 -45.35
N GLU A 156 -27.17 -7.79 -45.03
CA GLU A 156 -27.83 -8.73 -45.94
C GLU A 156 -29.23 -8.24 -46.38
N ARG A 157 -30.02 -7.73 -45.42
CA ARG A 157 -31.36 -7.17 -45.73
C ARG A 157 -31.29 -5.89 -46.56
N MET A 158 -30.33 -5.02 -46.27
CA MET A 158 -30.10 -3.79 -47.04
C MET A 158 -29.66 -4.13 -48.47
N LYS A 159 -28.69 -5.03 -48.64
CA LYS A 159 -28.20 -5.49 -49.94
C LYS A 159 -29.31 -6.14 -50.77
N ALA A 160 -30.15 -6.97 -50.15
CA ALA A 160 -31.30 -7.56 -50.83
C ALA A 160 -32.34 -6.51 -51.28
N ALA A 161 -32.50 -5.42 -50.54
CA ALA A 161 -33.35 -4.31 -50.93
C ALA A 161 -32.74 -3.53 -52.11
N GLU A 162 -31.44 -3.23 -52.05
CA GLU A 162 -30.69 -2.56 -53.14
C GLU A 162 -30.77 -3.37 -54.45
N GLU A 163 -30.53 -4.68 -54.40
CA GLU A 163 -30.65 -5.56 -55.56
C GLU A 163 -32.07 -5.60 -56.17
N ARG A 164 -33.11 -5.44 -55.35
CA ARG A 164 -34.49 -5.31 -55.85
C ARG A 164 -34.76 -3.96 -56.50
N THR A 165 -34.17 -2.88 -55.97
CA THR A 165 -34.35 -1.53 -56.53
C THR A 165 -33.57 -1.30 -57.82
N VAL A 166 -32.39 -1.92 -57.98
CA VAL A 166 -31.56 -1.80 -59.20
C VAL A 166 -32.13 -2.59 -60.38
N LYS A 167 -32.86 -3.68 -60.11
CA LYS A 167 -33.48 -4.51 -61.15
C LYS A 167 -34.76 -3.92 -61.75
N LYS A 168 -35.21 -2.77 -61.28
CA LYS A 168 -36.44 -2.09 -61.72
C LYS A 168 -36.10 -0.83 -62.48
#